data_AF-A0A0M6X1V5-F1
#
_entry.id   AF-A0A0M6X1V5-F1
#
_cell.length_a   1.000
_cell.length_b   1.000
_cell.length_c   1.000
_cell.angle_alpha   90.00
_cell.angle_beta   90.00
_cell.angle_gamma   90.00
#
_symmetry.space_group_name_H-M   'P 1'
#
loop_
_entity.id
_entity.type
_entity.pdbx_description
1 polymer ?
#
loop_
_entity_poly.entity_id
_entity_poly.type
_entity_poly.pdbx_seq_one_letter_code
_entity_poly.pdbx_strand_id
1 'polypeptide(L)'
;MKIYLFDNAIDSFEWSLRHLRTFLETDSNFENPDISTTYLKQAILCLNSALELFFKERISAINPLLIYEHIEINNLPQVFIDYYAKQQNGEIDEPLYNYVIENTELHTIDYSKCIELYCSLYSVAQGHKKNFIELNGIRNKLTHLGIKSQEEYYILAGRIADILNYVHYNIIMKIDYLPTRLENICLEIFNIESVLSNLEESIWRIANESRIEEICNNIISYSNCEEIQKYLQEKKILASFGSTFDADYVYSIYTMKRDDNEDTEICSIYGSVQNNALFISDSDLNDGPVFAILPLIDLNSKQPRFYISNDENGTNIPEFQGQSDFWKEKPYSAHFSYVPYGKNKIIEMLKKIINYMSIIEFKPFTP
;
A
#
# COMPACT_ATOMS: atom_id res chain seq x y z
N MET A 1 -33.61 -13.06 -10.12
CA MET A 1 -32.27 -13.27 -9.54
C MET A 1 -31.88 -11.93 -8.92
N LYS A 2 -31.67 -11.87 -7.61
CA LYS A 2 -31.20 -10.65 -6.93
C LYS A 2 -29.68 -10.72 -6.88
N ILE A 3 -29.00 -9.78 -7.52
CA ILE A 3 -27.55 -9.68 -7.49
C ILE A 3 -27.24 -8.58 -6.47
N TYR A 4 -26.69 -8.94 -5.32
CA TYR A 4 -26.27 -7.96 -4.32
C TYR A 4 -25.02 -7.22 -4.80
N LEU A 5 -24.79 -6.01 -4.28
CA LEU A 5 -23.60 -5.21 -4.63
C LEU A 5 -22.31 -6.01 -4.45
N PHE A 6 -22.23 -6.78 -3.35
CA PHE A 6 -21.08 -7.61 -3.05
C PHE A 6 -20.87 -8.75 -4.06
N ASP A 7 -21.92 -9.51 -4.38
CA ASP A 7 -21.81 -10.62 -5.34
C ASP A 7 -21.36 -10.10 -6.71
N ASN A 8 -21.88 -8.95 -7.14
CA ASN A 8 -21.47 -8.30 -8.39
C ASN A 8 -20.02 -7.80 -8.34
N ALA A 9 -19.57 -7.33 -7.17
CA ALA A 9 -18.18 -6.93 -6.95
C ALA A 9 -17.24 -8.14 -7.10
N ILE A 10 -17.59 -9.26 -6.47
CA ILE A 10 -16.81 -10.51 -6.54
C ILE A 10 -16.78 -11.06 -7.95
N ASP A 11 -17.91 -11.13 -8.66
CA ASP A 11 -17.96 -11.58 -10.04
C ASP A 11 -17.05 -10.72 -10.94
N SER A 12 -17.12 -9.39 -10.81
CA SER A 12 -16.25 -8.46 -11.54
C SER A 12 -14.78 -8.66 -11.18
N PHE A 13 -14.49 -8.94 -9.91
CA PHE A 13 -13.13 -9.16 -9.44
C PHE A 13 -12.54 -10.47 -9.98
N GLU A 14 -13.29 -11.56 -9.98
CA GLU A 14 -12.87 -12.84 -10.57
C GLU A 14 -12.55 -12.69 -12.06
N TRP A 15 -13.35 -11.91 -12.81
CA TRP A 15 -13.03 -11.58 -14.19
C TRP A 15 -11.74 -10.79 -14.33
N SER A 16 -11.49 -9.84 -13.42
CA SER A 16 -10.22 -9.11 -13.39
C SER A 16 -9.04 -10.04 -13.20
N LEU A 17 -9.07 -10.90 -12.17
CA LEU A 17 -8.01 -11.87 -11.88
C LEU A 17 -7.79 -12.83 -13.05
N ARG A 18 -8.86 -13.33 -13.68
CA ARG A 18 -8.77 -14.20 -14.85
C ARG A 18 -8.02 -13.53 -16.00
N HIS A 19 -8.36 -12.28 -16.30
CA HIS A 19 -7.72 -11.53 -17.37
C HIS A 19 -6.28 -11.16 -17.04
N LEU A 20 -5.97 -10.82 -15.78
CA LEU A 20 -4.59 -10.60 -15.32
C LEU A 20 -3.76 -11.87 -15.46
N ARG A 21 -4.27 -13.02 -15.03
CA ARG A 21 -3.57 -14.30 -15.17
C ARG A 21 -3.27 -14.60 -16.64
N THR A 22 -4.27 -14.53 -17.52
CA THR A 22 -4.06 -14.76 -18.96
C THR A 22 -3.06 -13.77 -19.57
N PHE A 23 -3.09 -12.51 -19.15
CA PHE A 23 -2.11 -11.52 -19.55
C PHE A 23 -0.69 -11.92 -19.12
N LEU A 24 -0.50 -12.27 -17.84
CA LEU A 24 0.79 -12.67 -17.28
C LEU A 24 1.34 -13.96 -17.90
N GLU A 25 0.48 -14.93 -18.21
CA GLU A 25 0.85 -16.16 -18.94
C GLU A 25 1.27 -15.89 -20.38
N THR A 26 0.74 -14.83 -20.99
CA THR A 26 0.99 -14.50 -22.40
C THR A 26 2.20 -13.59 -22.58
N ASP A 27 2.36 -12.58 -21.74
CA ASP A 27 3.30 -11.47 -21.95
C ASP A 27 3.55 -10.66 -20.67
N SER A 28 4.03 -11.31 -19.62
CA SER A 28 4.30 -10.67 -18.32
C SER A 28 5.28 -9.49 -18.37
N ASN A 29 6.20 -9.46 -19.34
CA ASN A 29 7.16 -8.37 -19.53
C ASN A 29 6.68 -7.29 -20.51
N PHE A 30 5.45 -7.41 -21.04
CA PHE A 30 4.89 -6.46 -22.01
C PHE A 30 5.79 -6.28 -23.25
N GLU A 31 6.35 -7.38 -23.76
CA GLU A 31 7.19 -7.43 -24.96
C GLU A 31 6.36 -7.48 -26.25
N ASN A 32 5.14 -8.02 -26.17
CA ASN A 32 4.25 -8.23 -27.31
C ASN A 32 2.87 -7.56 -27.10
N PRO A 33 2.84 -6.22 -26.94
CA PRO A 33 1.63 -5.49 -26.54
C PRO A 33 0.45 -5.66 -27.50
N ASP A 34 0.68 -5.90 -28.78
CA ASP A 34 -0.37 -6.11 -29.78
C ASP A 34 -1.25 -7.34 -29.48
N ILE A 35 -0.70 -8.34 -28.79
CA ILE A 35 -1.40 -9.58 -28.44
C ILE A 35 -1.97 -9.49 -27.03
N SER A 36 -1.22 -8.90 -26.10
CA SER A 36 -1.47 -8.99 -24.66
C SER A 36 -2.34 -7.84 -24.12
N THR A 37 -2.30 -6.66 -24.73
CA THR A 37 -2.96 -5.44 -24.20
C THR A 37 -4.47 -5.60 -24.01
N THR A 38 -5.12 -6.43 -24.83
CA THR A 38 -6.57 -6.67 -24.69
C THR A 38 -6.90 -7.27 -23.33
N TYR A 39 -6.12 -8.24 -22.86
CA TYR A 39 -6.33 -8.87 -21.55
C TYR A 39 -6.08 -7.88 -20.42
N LEU A 40 -4.98 -7.11 -20.47
CA LEU A 40 -4.68 -6.09 -19.47
C LEU A 40 -5.78 -5.01 -19.40
N LYS A 41 -6.31 -4.59 -20.55
CA LYS A 41 -7.43 -3.63 -20.61
C LYS A 41 -8.70 -4.18 -19.96
N GLN A 42 -9.08 -5.41 -20.28
CA GLN A 42 -10.26 -6.05 -19.67
C GLN A 42 -10.08 -6.22 -18.16
N ALA A 43 -8.89 -6.66 -17.74
CA ALA A 43 -8.53 -6.75 -16.32
C ALA A 43 -8.76 -5.43 -15.56
N ILE A 44 -8.29 -4.31 -16.11
CA ILE A 44 -8.39 -2.99 -15.46
C ILE A 44 -9.82 -2.47 -15.46
N LEU A 45 -10.59 -2.71 -16.53
CA LEU A 45 -12.01 -2.36 -16.57
C LEU A 45 -12.78 -3.11 -15.47
N CYS A 46 -12.60 -4.44 -15.40
CA CYS A 46 -13.20 -5.28 -14.38
C CYS A 46 -12.74 -4.92 -12.96
N LEU A 47 -11.46 -4.58 -12.78
CA LEU A 47 -10.92 -4.19 -11.47
C LEU A 47 -11.54 -2.88 -10.97
N ASN A 48 -11.65 -1.86 -11.83
CA ASN A 48 -12.32 -0.61 -11.45
C ASN A 48 -13.78 -0.86 -11.08
N SER A 49 -14.52 -1.66 -11.86
CA SER A 49 -15.90 -2.01 -11.54
C SER A 49 -16.01 -2.72 -10.18
N ALA A 50 -15.11 -3.69 -9.92
CA ALA A 50 -15.07 -4.40 -8.65
C ALA A 50 -14.80 -3.47 -7.46
N LEU A 51 -13.78 -2.61 -7.56
CA LEU A 51 -13.44 -1.63 -6.52
C LEU A 51 -14.59 -0.67 -6.23
N GLU A 52 -15.26 -0.16 -7.27
CA GLU A 52 -16.41 0.73 -7.10
C GLU A 52 -17.51 0.07 -6.27
N LEU A 53 -17.82 -1.19 -6.60
CA LEU A 53 -18.87 -1.96 -5.96
C LEU A 53 -18.46 -2.37 -4.54
N PHE A 54 -17.21 -2.79 -4.30
CA PHE A 54 -16.70 -3.04 -2.96
C PHE A 54 -16.81 -1.79 -2.08
N PHE A 55 -16.36 -0.63 -2.58
CA PHE A 55 -16.43 0.61 -1.81
C PHE A 55 -17.87 1.02 -1.51
N LYS A 56 -18.78 0.93 -2.48
CA LYS A 56 -20.21 1.21 -2.28
C LYS A 56 -20.85 0.27 -1.27
N GLU A 57 -20.53 -1.02 -1.33
CA GLU A 57 -21.00 -2.00 -0.36
C GLU A 57 -20.57 -1.61 1.07
N ARG A 58 -19.28 -1.33 1.26
CA ARG A 58 -18.71 -0.95 2.56
C ARG A 58 -19.26 0.37 3.09
N ILE A 59 -19.39 1.37 2.22
CA ILE A 59 -20.04 2.65 2.57
C ILE A 59 -21.50 2.42 2.97
N SER A 60 -22.23 1.60 2.22
CA SER A 60 -23.65 1.33 2.46
C SER A 60 -23.90 0.58 3.77
N ALA A 61 -22.94 -0.23 4.22
CA ALA A 61 -22.98 -0.89 5.52
C ALA A 61 -22.89 0.10 6.70
N ILE A 62 -22.22 1.26 6.52
CA ILE A 62 -22.19 2.35 7.51
C ILE A 62 -23.50 3.14 7.46
N ASN A 63 -23.87 3.60 6.26
CA ASN A 63 -25.14 4.28 6.02
C ASN A 63 -25.56 4.10 4.54
N PRO A 64 -26.68 3.41 4.26
CA PRO A 64 -27.11 3.12 2.89
C PRO A 64 -27.39 4.35 2.03
N LEU A 65 -27.68 5.50 2.64
CA LEU A 65 -27.95 6.74 1.90
C LEU A 65 -26.67 7.31 1.27
N LEU A 66 -25.50 7.06 1.84
CA LEU A 66 -24.25 7.70 1.41
C LEU A 66 -23.79 7.34 -0.01
N ILE A 67 -24.35 6.30 -0.63
CA ILE A 67 -23.99 5.90 -1.99
C ILE A 67 -24.83 6.57 -3.08
N TYR A 68 -25.82 7.39 -2.74
CA TYR A 68 -26.68 8.08 -3.72
C TYR A 68 -26.33 9.55 -3.89
N GLU A 69 -26.57 10.08 -5.09
CA GLU A 69 -26.42 11.51 -5.34
C GLU A 69 -27.60 12.32 -4.77
N HIS A 70 -27.35 13.60 -4.48
CA HIS A 70 -28.38 14.60 -4.17
C HIS A 70 -29.29 14.29 -2.96
N ILE A 71 -28.73 13.73 -1.88
CA ILE A 71 -29.48 13.55 -0.64
C ILE A 71 -29.51 14.85 0.17
N GLU A 72 -30.69 15.47 0.22
CA GLU A 72 -31.00 16.57 1.14
C GLU A 72 -32.08 16.12 2.12
N ILE A 73 -31.85 16.28 3.44
CA ILE A 73 -32.79 15.83 4.49
C ILE A 73 -34.19 16.42 4.30
N ASN A 74 -34.27 17.66 3.83
CA ASN A 74 -35.53 18.36 3.61
C ASN A 74 -36.24 17.94 2.30
N ASN A 75 -35.60 17.12 1.47
CA ASN A 75 -36.10 16.69 0.17
C ASN A 75 -35.65 15.25 -0.16
N LEU A 76 -35.81 14.34 0.80
CA LEU A 76 -35.53 12.92 0.60
C LEU A 76 -36.50 12.34 -0.45
N PRO A 77 -36.01 11.63 -1.49
CA PRO A 77 -36.86 10.91 -2.43
C PRO A 77 -37.87 10.01 -1.72
N GLN A 78 -39.13 10.02 -2.20
CA GLN A 78 -40.22 9.26 -1.60
C GLN A 78 -39.91 7.76 -1.47
N VAL A 79 -39.17 7.20 -2.43
CA VAL A 79 -38.74 5.79 -2.40
C VAL A 79 -37.96 5.43 -1.13
N PHE A 80 -37.17 6.36 -0.58
CA PHE A 80 -36.43 6.12 0.66
C PHE A 80 -37.35 6.14 1.88
N ILE A 81 -38.32 7.06 1.89
CA ILE A 81 -39.33 7.14 2.96
C ILE A 81 -40.16 5.84 2.97
N ASP A 82 -40.59 5.39 1.79
CA ASP A 82 -41.37 4.16 1.63
C ASP A 82 -40.59 2.93 2.09
N TYR A 83 -39.30 2.85 1.74
CA TYR A 83 -38.41 1.78 2.20
C TYR A 83 -38.34 1.73 3.73
N TYR A 84 -38.01 2.85 4.39
CA TYR A 84 -37.85 2.87 5.84
C TYR A 84 -39.17 2.63 6.59
N ALA A 85 -40.30 3.09 6.05
CA ALA A 85 -41.62 2.78 6.58
C ALA A 85 -41.92 1.26 6.52
N LYS A 86 -41.67 0.63 5.36
CA LYS A 86 -41.82 -0.82 5.19
C LYS A 86 -40.88 -1.60 6.09
N GLN A 87 -39.63 -1.14 6.25
CA GLN A 87 -38.63 -1.79 7.10
C GLN A 87 -39.05 -1.73 8.57
N GLN A 88 -39.54 -0.57 9.03
CA GLN A 88 -40.04 -0.40 10.39
C GLN A 88 -41.27 -1.29 10.69
N ASN A 89 -42.12 -1.52 9.67
CA ASN A 89 -43.26 -2.42 9.77
C ASN A 89 -42.90 -3.91 9.62
N GLY A 90 -41.64 -4.25 9.33
CA GLY A 90 -41.20 -5.63 9.08
C GLY A 90 -41.70 -6.20 7.75
N GLU A 91 -42.09 -5.35 6.80
CA GLU A 91 -42.57 -5.75 5.47
C GLU A 91 -41.43 -6.04 4.48
N ILE A 92 -40.22 -5.58 4.80
CA ILE A 92 -39.02 -5.73 3.98
C ILE A 92 -37.80 -5.99 4.87
N ASP A 93 -36.95 -6.91 4.42
CA ASP A 93 -35.69 -7.30 5.07
C ASP A 93 -34.59 -7.45 4.00
N GLU A 94 -34.45 -6.42 3.17
CA GLU A 94 -33.38 -6.37 2.17
C GLU A 94 -32.69 -5.01 2.20
N PRO A 95 -31.46 -4.90 1.69
CA PRO A 95 -30.75 -3.62 1.64
C PRO A 95 -31.46 -2.57 0.78
N LEU A 96 -31.35 -1.29 1.17
CA LEU A 96 -31.95 -0.15 0.48
C LEU A 96 -31.69 -0.16 -1.04
N TYR A 97 -30.48 -0.54 -1.46
CA TYR A 97 -30.12 -0.54 -2.88
C TYR A 97 -30.92 -1.52 -3.73
N ASN A 98 -31.34 -2.65 -3.18
CA ASN A 98 -32.22 -3.57 -3.90
C ASN A 98 -33.60 -2.94 -4.11
N TYR A 99 -34.15 -2.34 -3.05
CA TYR A 99 -35.45 -1.69 -3.13
C TYR A 99 -35.44 -0.52 -4.12
N VAL A 100 -34.38 0.30 -4.10
CA VAL A 100 -34.27 1.45 -4.99
C VAL A 100 -34.20 1.03 -6.46
N ILE A 101 -33.38 0.03 -6.80
CA ILE A 101 -33.24 -0.49 -8.18
C ILE A 101 -34.58 -1.00 -8.72
N GLU A 102 -35.41 -1.62 -7.88
CA GLU A 102 -36.70 -2.16 -8.28
C GLU A 102 -37.78 -1.09 -8.45
N ASN A 103 -37.65 0.08 -7.80
CA ASN A 103 -38.73 1.05 -7.67
C ASN A 103 -38.46 2.42 -8.31
N THR A 104 -37.20 2.75 -8.66
CA THR A 104 -36.88 4.03 -9.29
C THR A 104 -35.50 4.01 -10.00
N GLU A 105 -35.27 4.99 -10.87
CA GLU A 105 -33.96 5.27 -11.44
C GLU A 105 -33.27 6.38 -10.63
N LEU A 106 -32.53 5.99 -9.59
CA LEU A 106 -31.65 6.90 -8.85
C LEU A 106 -30.19 6.63 -9.17
N HIS A 107 -29.45 7.71 -9.42
CA HIS A 107 -28.02 7.63 -9.67
C HIS A 107 -27.26 7.46 -8.34
N THR A 108 -26.28 6.56 -8.38
CA THR A 108 -25.29 6.41 -7.30
C THR A 108 -24.11 7.33 -7.55
N ILE A 109 -23.37 7.66 -6.49
CA ILE A 109 -22.15 8.46 -6.60
C ILE A 109 -21.16 7.84 -7.61
N ASP A 110 -20.45 8.68 -8.33
CA ASP A 110 -19.41 8.25 -9.26
C ASP A 110 -18.18 7.65 -8.54
N TYR A 111 -17.29 7.02 -9.31
CA TYR A 111 -16.07 6.37 -8.80
C TYR A 111 -15.17 7.32 -7.99
N SER A 112 -15.02 8.57 -8.42
CA SER A 112 -14.15 9.55 -7.76
C SER A 112 -14.69 9.91 -6.38
N LYS A 113 -15.97 10.23 -6.27
CA LYS A 113 -16.65 10.47 -4.98
C LYS A 113 -16.62 9.22 -4.11
N CYS A 114 -16.77 8.04 -4.71
CA CYS A 114 -16.73 6.76 -4.00
C CYS A 114 -15.37 6.53 -3.32
N ILE A 115 -14.25 6.71 -4.04
CA ILE A 115 -12.91 6.61 -3.44
C ILE A 115 -12.74 7.62 -2.31
N GLU A 116 -13.09 8.89 -2.54
CA GLU A 116 -12.90 9.95 -1.54
C GLU A 116 -13.63 9.62 -0.24
N LEU A 117 -14.88 9.18 -0.35
CA LEU A 117 -15.71 8.83 0.79
C LEU A 117 -15.22 7.56 1.49
N TYR A 118 -14.94 6.49 0.74
CA TYR A 118 -14.44 5.24 1.28
C TYR A 118 -13.12 5.44 2.02
N CYS A 119 -12.13 6.08 1.37
CA CYS A 119 -10.82 6.31 1.97
C CYS A 119 -10.91 7.15 3.25
N SER A 120 -11.84 8.12 3.30
CA SER A 120 -12.05 8.95 4.48
C SER A 120 -12.71 8.17 5.62
N LEU A 121 -13.74 7.38 5.33
CA LEU A 121 -14.47 6.59 6.34
C LEU A 121 -13.61 5.47 6.94
N TYR A 122 -12.74 4.86 6.14
CA TYR A 122 -11.89 3.75 6.56
C TYR A 122 -10.44 4.15 6.87
N SER A 123 -10.12 5.46 6.88
CA SER A 123 -8.78 5.98 7.17
C SER A 123 -7.68 5.33 6.31
N VAL A 124 -7.95 5.13 5.03
CA VAL A 124 -7.05 4.43 4.10
C VAL A 124 -5.78 5.25 3.87
N ALA A 125 -4.62 4.58 3.90
CA ALA A 125 -3.32 5.20 3.63
C ALA A 125 -3.29 5.93 2.28
N GLN A 126 -2.58 7.06 2.22
CA GLN A 126 -2.63 7.93 1.04
C GLN A 126 -2.03 7.30 -0.21
N GLY A 127 -1.06 6.38 -0.07
CA GLY A 127 -0.48 5.65 -1.20
C GLY A 127 -1.51 4.77 -1.89
N HIS A 128 -2.30 3.99 -1.13
CA HIS A 128 -3.40 3.19 -1.68
C HIS A 128 -4.47 4.08 -2.33
N LYS A 129 -4.87 5.19 -1.67
CA LYS A 129 -5.83 6.13 -2.26
C LYS A 129 -5.35 6.66 -3.62
N LYS A 130 -4.08 7.04 -3.71
CA LYS A 130 -3.46 7.49 -4.97
C LYS A 130 -3.52 6.39 -6.04
N ASN A 131 -3.23 5.14 -5.67
CA ASN A 131 -3.28 4.01 -6.60
C ASN A 131 -4.71 3.77 -7.14
N PHE A 132 -5.76 3.89 -6.31
CA PHE A 132 -7.14 3.81 -6.79
C PHE A 132 -7.50 4.93 -7.78
N ILE A 133 -7.07 6.16 -7.51
CA ILE A 133 -7.32 7.32 -8.38
C ILE A 133 -6.61 7.14 -9.72
N GLU A 134 -5.33 6.77 -9.68
CA GLU A 134 -4.50 6.55 -10.87
C GLU A 134 -5.03 5.39 -11.72
N LEU A 135 -5.47 4.28 -11.11
CA LEU A 135 -6.07 3.16 -11.83
C LEU A 135 -7.32 3.60 -12.64
N ASN A 136 -8.16 4.46 -12.07
CA ASN A 136 -9.32 5.03 -12.77
C ASN A 136 -8.91 6.01 -13.88
N GLY A 137 -7.86 6.79 -13.67
CA GLY A 137 -7.24 7.60 -14.73
C GLY A 137 -6.74 6.74 -15.90
N ILE A 138 -6.09 5.63 -15.59
CA ILE A 138 -5.56 4.66 -16.56
C ILE A 138 -6.69 3.96 -17.30
N ARG A 139 -7.80 3.61 -16.66
CA ARG A 139 -9.01 3.10 -17.34
C ARG A 139 -9.44 4.01 -18.49
N ASN A 140 -9.49 5.32 -18.25
CA ASN A 140 -9.86 6.29 -19.26
C ASN A 140 -8.78 6.37 -20.35
N LYS A 141 -7.50 6.38 -19.98
CA LYS A 141 -6.38 6.38 -20.92
C LYS A 141 -6.35 5.11 -21.80
N LEU A 142 -6.55 3.93 -21.25
CA LEU A 142 -6.58 2.65 -21.99
C LEU A 142 -7.79 2.52 -22.91
N THR A 143 -8.90 3.14 -22.54
CA THR A 143 -10.09 3.19 -23.38
C THR A 143 -9.83 3.97 -24.67
N HIS A 144 -8.96 4.99 -24.62
CA HIS A 144 -8.79 5.96 -25.71
C HIS A 144 -7.41 6.00 -26.38
N LEU A 145 -6.33 5.66 -25.67
CA LEU A 145 -4.94 5.97 -26.05
C LEU A 145 -3.95 4.80 -25.87
N GLY A 146 -4.23 3.82 -25.01
CA GLY A 146 -3.34 2.67 -24.72
C GLY A 146 -2.17 2.98 -23.77
N ILE A 147 -1.29 1.99 -23.58
CA ILE A 147 -0.02 2.10 -22.81
C ILE A 147 1.11 2.39 -23.79
N LYS A 148 1.94 3.40 -23.48
CA LYS A 148 2.94 3.91 -24.45
C LYS A 148 4.29 3.23 -24.37
N SER A 149 4.64 2.60 -23.25
CA SER A 149 5.96 1.98 -23.03
C SER A 149 5.91 0.86 -21.99
N GLN A 150 6.94 0.00 -21.99
CA GLN A 150 7.16 -1.00 -20.95
C GLN A 150 7.33 -0.36 -19.56
N GLU A 151 8.05 0.76 -19.47
CA GLU A 151 8.20 1.53 -18.23
C GLU A 151 6.84 1.96 -17.64
N GLU A 152 5.92 2.44 -18.49
CA GLU A 152 4.56 2.78 -18.06
C GLU A 152 3.79 1.55 -17.55
N TYR A 153 3.99 0.40 -18.19
CA TYR A 153 3.40 -0.87 -17.75
C TYR A 153 3.93 -1.31 -16.39
N TYR A 154 5.24 -1.24 -16.13
CA TYR A 154 5.79 -1.72 -14.86
C TYR A 154 5.29 -0.92 -13.66
N ILE A 155 5.16 0.40 -13.80
CA ILE A 155 4.53 1.25 -12.77
C ILE A 155 3.05 0.86 -12.58
N LEU A 156 2.34 0.53 -13.65
CA LEU A 156 0.97 0.02 -13.56
C LEU A 156 0.90 -1.36 -12.89
N ALA A 157 1.87 -2.25 -13.15
CA ALA A 157 1.94 -3.57 -12.54
C ALA A 157 2.04 -3.46 -11.01
N GLY A 158 2.96 -2.65 -10.49
CA GLY A 158 3.08 -2.39 -9.07
C GLY A 158 1.83 -1.79 -8.43
N ARG A 159 1.18 -0.84 -9.11
CA ARG A 159 -0.12 -0.31 -8.66
C ARG A 159 -1.20 -1.38 -8.56
N ILE A 160 -1.28 -2.27 -9.55
CA ILE A 160 -2.24 -3.38 -9.51
C ILE A 160 -1.89 -4.31 -8.36
N ALA A 161 -0.61 -4.64 -8.15
CA ALA A 161 -0.16 -5.47 -7.04
C ALA A 161 -0.59 -4.88 -5.67
N ASP A 162 -0.31 -3.60 -5.43
CA ASP A 162 -0.72 -2.89 -4.23
C ASP A 162 -2.25 -2.92 -4.01
N ILE A 163 -3.02 -2.67 -5.07
CA ILE A 163 -4.48 -2.73 -5.03
C ILE A 163 -4.98 -4.13 -4.70
N LEU A 164 -4.39 -5.16 -5.30
CA LEU A 164 -4.76 -6.56 -5.03
C LEU A 164 -4.44 -6.95 -3.57
N ASN A 165 -3.27 -6.55 -3.08
CA ASN A 165 -2.87 -6.74 -1.69
C ASN A 165 -3.85 -6.05 -0.73
N TYR A 166 -4.22 -4.81 -1.02
CA TYR A 166 -5.21 -4.07 -0.25
C TYR A 166 -6.58 -4.79 -0.26
N VAL A 167 -7.08 -5.19 -1.43
CA VAL A 167 -8.37 -5.92 -1.54
C VAL A 167 -8.32 -7.22 -0.74
N HIS A 168 -7.22 -7.97 -0.80
CA HIS A 168 -7.06 -9.21 -0.06
C HIS A 168 -7.22 -9.00 1.46
N TYR A 169 -6.37 -8.15 2.06
CA TYR A 169 -6.32 -8.01 3.52
C TYR A 169 -7.40 -7.10 4.10
N ASN A 170 -7.82 -6.06 3.37
CA ASN A 170 -8.74 -5.05 3.88
C ASN A 170 -10.19 -5.23 3.45
N ILE A 171 -10.46 -6.04 2.43
CA ILE A 171 -11.80 -6.31 1.95
C ILE A 171 -12.12 -7.78 2.13
N ILE A 172 -11.51 -8.68 1.35
CA ILE A 172 -11.87 -10.10 1.28
C ILE A 172 -11.72 -10.82 2.62
N MET A 173 -10.58 -10.66 3.30
CA MET A 173 -10.30 -11.31 4.59
C MET A 173 -11.19 -10.83 5.75
N LYS A 174 -11.94 -9.73 5.56
CA LYS A 174 -12.84 -9.17 6.58
C LYS A 174 -14.30 -9.59 6.37
N ILE A 175 -14.57 -10.55 5.49
CA ILE A 175 -15.92 -10.95 5.08
C ILE A 175 -16.21 -12.39 5.48
N ASP A 176 -17.41 -12.60 6.01
CA ASP A 176 -17.95 -13.92 6.31
C ASP A 176 -18.72 -14.44 5.08
N TYR A 177 -17.99 -14.99 4.09
CA TYR A 177 -18.54 -15.54 2.83
C TYR A 177 -18.09 -16.99 2.62
N LEU A 178 -18.67 -17.68 1.63
CA LEU A 178 -18.39 -19.09 1.30
C LEU A 178 -16.86 -19.39 1.28
N PRO A 179 -16.33 -20.20 2.21
CA PRO A 179 -14.89 -20.35 2.41
C PRO A 179 -14.13 -20.75 1.15
N THR A 180 -14.62 -21.76 0.42
CA THR A 180 -13.90 -22.29 -0.75
C THR A 180 -13.80 -21.32 -1.92
N ARG A 181 -14.81 -20.45 -2.13
CA ARG A 181 -14.74 -19.44 -3.20
C ARG A 181 -13.75 -18.34 -2.85
N LEU A 182 -13.80 -17.84 -1.61
CA LEU A 182 -12.86 -16.83 -1.14
C LEU A 182 -11.43 -17.35 -1.09
N GLU A 183 -11.20 -18.58 -0.64
CA GLU A 183 -9.88 -19.22 -0.63
C GLU A 183 -9.25 -19.22 -2.04
N ASN A 184 -10.01 -19.61 -3.06
CA ASN A 184 -9.53 -19.58 -4.44
C ASN A 184 -9.21 -18.16 -4.90
N ILE A 185 -10.05 -17.17 -4.55
CA ILE A 185 -9.78 -15.76 -4.87
C ILE A 185 -8.48 -15.31 -4.19
N CYS A 186 -8.28 -15.60 -2.90
CA CYS A 186 -7.07 -15.22 -2.16
C CYS A 186 -5.81 -15.86 -2.76
N LEU A 187 -5.88 -17.14 -3.16
CA LEU A 187 -4.78 -17.83 -3.83
C LEU A 187 -4.46 -17.19 -5.19
N GLU A 188 -5.48 -16.85 -5.98
CA GLU A 188 -5.29 -16.18 -7.27
C GLU A 188 -4.73 -14.77 -7.10
N ILE A 189 -5.18 -14.01 -6.08
CA ILE A 189 -4.58 -12.73 -5.73
C ILE A 189 -3.09 -12.91 -5.45
N PHE A 190 -2.72 -13.83 -4.55
CA PHE A 190 -1.33 -14.05 -4.16
C PHE A 190 -0.43 -14.36 -5.36
N ASN A 191 -0.88 -15.23 -6.26
CA ASN A 191 -0.12 -15.60 -7.46
C ASN A 191 0.10 -14.42 -8.41
N ILE A 192 -0.94 -13.60 -8.63
CA ILE A 192 -0.90 -12.48 -9.57
C ILE A 192 -0.12 -11.30 -8.97
N GLU A 193 -0.42 -10.96 -7.73
CA GLU A 193 0.20 -9.86 -6.98
C GLU A 193 1.70 -10.06 -6.87
N SER A 194 2.17 -11.25 -6.49
CA SER A 194 3.61 -11.54 -6.37
C SER A 194 4.36 -11.33 -7.68
N VAL A 195 3.79 -11.78 -8.82
CA VAL A 195 4.43 -11.59 -10.14
C VAL A 195 4.51 -10.10 -10.49
N LEU A 196 3.42 -9.36 -10.30
CA LEU A 196 3.37 -7.93 -10.62
C LEU A 196 4.29 -7.08 -9.73
N SER A 197 4.32 -7.38 -8.43
CA SER A 197 5.18 -6.70 -7.45
C SER A 197 6.66 -6.92 -7.79
N ASN A 198 7.04 -8.18 -8.07
CA ASN A 198 8.41 -8.52 -8.43
C ASN A 198 8.86 -7.87 -9.75
N LEU A 199 7.96 -7.70 -10.73
CA LEU A 199 8.28 -7.01 -11.98
C LEU A 199 8.61 -5.54 -11.74
N GLU A 200 7.80 -4.82 -10.95
CA GLU A 200 8.06 -3.41 -10.64
C GLU A 200 9.35 -3.26 -9.82
N GLU A 201 9.51 -4.05 -8.76
CA GLU A 201 10.68 -4.00 -7.87
C GLU A 201 11.97 -4.33 -8.62
N SER A 202 11.98 -5.38 -9.46
CA SER A 202 13.19 -5.77 -10.22
C SER A 202 13.71 -4.61 -11.08
N ILE A 203 12.80 -3.87 -11.70
CA ILE A 203 13.16 -2.80 -12.63
C ILE A 203 13.55 -1.53 -11.89
N TRP A 204 12.82 -1.22 -10.82
CA TRP A 204 13.18 -0.14 -9.92
C TRP A 204 14.57 -0.38 -9.31
N ARG A 205 14.83 -1.61 -8.87
CA ARG A 205 16.12 -2.04 -8.33
C ARG A 205 17.22 -1.90 -9.36
N ILE A 206 17.07 -2.44 -10.58
CA ILE A 206 18.08 -2.29 -11.65
C ILE A 206 18.37 -0.82 -11.93
N ALA A 207 17.34 0.04 -11.97
CA ALA A 207 17.52 1.46 -12.22
C ALA A 207 18.26 2.21 -11.09
N ASN A 208 18.27 1.66 -9.87
CA ASN A 208 18.80 2.29 -8.68
C ASN A 208 19.96 1.53 -7.99
N GLU A 209 20.35 0.36 -8.50
CA GLU A 209 21.26 -0.60 -7.85
C GLU A 209 22.52 0.07 -7.30
N SER A 210 23.29 0.71 -8.17
CA SER A 210 24.53 1.42 -7.78
C SER A 210 24.34 2.43 -6.64
N ARG A 211 23.18 3.12 -6.58
CA ARG A 211 22.89 4.11 -5.54
C ARG A 211 22.52 3.45 -4.23
N ILE A 212 21.71 2.39 -4.31
CA ILE A 212 21.29 1.63 -3.14
C ILE A 212 22.51 0.97 -2.50
N GLU A 213 23.38 0.37 -3.31
CA GLU A 213 24.66 -0.19 -2.85
C GLU A 213 25.55 0.86 -2.19
N GLU A 214 25.72 2.03 -2.81
CA GLU A 214 26.52 3.12 -2.25
C GLU A 214 25.97 3.57 -0.88
N ILE A 215 24.66 3.76 -0.77
CA ILE A 215 24.00 4.17 0.48
C ILE A 215 24.19 3.12 1.57
N CYS A 216 23.90 1.86 1.28
CA CYS A 216 24.01 0.77 2.24
C CYS A 216 25.46 0.60 2.70
N ASN A 217 26.42 0.61 1.77
CA ASN A 217 27.85 0.52 2.09
C ASN A 217 28.34 1.68 2.96
N ASN A 218 27.85 2.91 2.71
CA ASN A 218 28.16 4.06 3.55
C ASN A 218 27.60 3.89 4.97
N ILE A 219 26.34 3.47 5.10
CA ILE A 219 25.70 3.25 6.41
C ILE A 219 26.45 2.14 7.19
N ILE A 220 26.78 1.03 6.54
CA ILE A 220 27.59 -0.07 7.11
C ILE A 220 28.98 0.43 7.51
N SER A 221 29.64 1.24 6.67
CA SER A 221 30.96 1.80 7.00
C SER A 221 30.90 2.70 8.24
N TYR A 222 29.88 3.56 8.34
CA TYR A 222 29.72 4.47 9.46
C TYR A 222 29.21 3.79 10.73
N SER A 223 28.44 2.70 10.65
CA SER A 223 28.06 1.90 11.82
C SER A 223 29.30 1.27 12.48
N ASN A 224 30.35 1.00 11.72
CA ASN A 224 31.62 0.45 12.19
C ASN A 224 32.67 1.51 12.59
N CYS A 225 32.34 2.81 12.54
CA CYS A 225 33.31 3.85 12.92
C CYS A 225 33.49 3.97 14.44
N GLU A 226 34.65 4.48 14.88
CA GLU A 226 35.00 4.60 16.31
C GLU A 226 33.92 5.30 17.14
N GLU A 227 33.29 6.34 16.58
CA GLU A 227 32.26 7.12 17.27
C GLU A 227 31.01 6.27 17.57
N ILE A 228 30.52 5.51 16.59
CA ILE A 228 29.35 4.64 16.79
C ILE A 228 29.70 3.45 17.69
N GLN A 229 30.88 2.86 17.50
CA GLN A 229 31.33 1.74 18.33
C GLN A 229 31.48 2.13 19.81
N LYS A 230 32.01 3.34 20.11
CA LYS A 230 31.99 3.90 21.46
C LYS A 230 30.57 4.10 21.98
N TYR A 231 29.67 4.64 21.15
CA TYR A 231 28.28 4.89 21.55
C TYR A 231 27.53 3.59 21.90
N LEU A 232 27.73 2.52 21.12
CA LEU A 232 27.23 1.17 21.41
C LEU A 232 27.76 0.65 22.76
N GLN A 233 29.06 0.81 23.02
CA GLN A 233 29.67 0.42 24.30
C GLN A 233 29.10 1.20 25.50
N GLU A 234 28.93 2.52 25.36
CA GLU A 234 28.32 3.38 26.37
C GLU A 234 26.89 2.94 26.70
N LYS A 235 26.12 2.56 25.68
CA LYS A 235 24.75 2.05 25.79
C LYS A 235 24.68 0.58 26.18
N LYS A 236 25.80 -0.14 26.23
CA LYS A 236 25.90 -1.58 26.48
C LYS A 236 25.10 -2.43 25.48
N ILE A 237 25.10 -2.01 24.22
CA ILE A 237 24.43 -2.71 23.12
C ILE A 237 25.48 -3.42 22.27
N LEU A 238 25.19 -4.68 21.91
CA LEU A 238 25.92 -5.43 20.89
C LEU A 238 25.04 -5.49 19.64
N ALA A 239 25.42 -4.78 18.59
CA ALA A 239 24.64 -4.71 17.37
C ALA A 239 25.55 -4.66 16.13
N SER A 240 25.08 -5.18 15.01
CA SER A 240 25.80 -5.19 13.74
C SER A 240 24.88 -4.84 12.57
N PHE A 241 25.43 -4.10 11.60
CA PHE A 241 24.70 -3.71 10.40
C PHE A 241 25.25 -4.50 9.21
N GLY A 242 24.39 -5.24 8.53
CA GLY A 242 24.75 -6.07 7.38
C GLY A 242 23.91 -5.74 6.16
N SER A 243 24.46 -5.97 4.97
CA SER A 243 23.71 -5.88 3.72
C SER A 243 23.01 -7.20 3.40
N THR A 244 21.84 -7.11 2.79
CA THR A 244 21.03 -8.26 2.35
C THR A 244 20.54 -8.07 0.91
N PHE A 245 21.44 -7.75 -0.02
CA PHE A 245 21.06 -7.50 -1.42
C PHE A 245 20.39 -8.71 -2.11
N ASP A 246 20.45 -9.90 -1.53
CA ASP A 246 19.78 -11.09 -2.05
C ASP A 246 18.32 -11.23 -1.57
N ALA A 247 17.86 -10.37 -0.65
CA ALA A 247 16.48 -10.34 -0.18
C ALA A 247 15.64 -9.37 -1.02
N ASP A 248 14.36 -9.72 -1.24
CA ASP A 248 13.42 -8.83 -1.89
C ASP A 248 13.02 -7.70 -0.93
N TYR A 249 12.92 -6.47 -1.45
CA TYR A 249 12.45 -5.27 -0.74
C TYR A 249 13.30 -4.82 0.47
N VAL A 250 14.30 -5.59 0.92
CA VAL A 250 15.17 -5.29 2.08
C VAL A 250 16.64 -5.30 1.68
N TYR A 251 17.32 -4.17 1.84
CA TYR A 251 18.69 -3.98 1.34
C TYR A 251 19.76 -4.06 2.41
N SER A 252 19.40 -3.82 3.68
CA SER A 252 20.28 -3.98 4.82
C SER A 252 19.49 -4.11 6.10
N ILE A 253 20.08 -4.80 7.08
CA ILE A 253 19.48 -5.10 8.37
C ILE A 253 20.44 -4.71 9.48
N TYR A 254 19.92 -4.03 10.50
CA TYR A 254 20.57 -3.79 11.77
C TYR A 254 20.06 -4.81 12.79
N THR A 255 20.92 -5.74 13.17
CA THR A 255 20.61 -6.73 14.20
C THR A 255 21.22 -6.35 15.54
N MET A 256 20.54 -6.72 16.62
CA MET A 256 21.05 -6.64 17.98
C MET A 256 21.20 -8.06 18.54
N LYS A 257 22.34 -8.36 19.14
CA LYS A 257 22.62 -9.65 19.75
C LYS A 257 21.98 -9.76 21.14
N ARG A 258 21.23 -10.84 21.37
CA ARG A 258 20.63 -11.22 22.65
C ARG A 258 21.34 -12.44 23.24
N ASP A 259 21.90 -12.28 24.45
CA ASP A 259 22.61 -13.33 25.20
C ASP A 259 23.52 -14.22 24.29
N ASP A 260 23.84 -15.44 24.68
CA ASP A 260 24.81 -16.29 23.97
C ASP A 260 24.25 -16.92 22.67
N ASN A 261 23.73 -16.12 21.72
CA ASN A 261 23.80 -16.31 20.24
C ASN A 261 22.53 -16.06 19.38
N GLU A 262 21.53 -15.27 19.79
CA GLU A 262 20.43 -14.91 18.88
C GLU A 262 20.53 -13.45 18.41
N ASP A 263 20.71 -13.25 17.10
CA ASP A 263 20.62 -11.93 16.46
C ASP A 263 19.15 -11.62 16.17
N THR A 264 18.65 -10.50 16.69
CA THR A 264 17.28 -10.02 16.46
C THR A 264 17.32 -8.82 15.52
N GLU A 265 16.51 -8.82 14.46
CA GLU A 265 16.32 -7.65 13.58
C GLU A 265 15.65 -6.51 14.37
N ILE A 266 16.23 -5.32 14.29
CA ILE A 266 15.70 -4.12 14.97
C ILE A 266 15.34 -3.01 13.98
N CYS A 267 16.04 -2.96 12.85
CA CYS A 267 15.82 -1.93 11.85
C CYS A 267 16.33 -2.43 10.51
N SER A 268 15.62 -2.09 9.45
CA SER A 268 15.99 -2.44 8.09
C SER A 268 15.91 -1.24 7.15
N ILE A 269 16.61 -1.36 6.03
CA ILE A 269 16.51 -0.44 4.90
C ILE A 269 15.59 -1.06 3.87
N TYR A 270 14.37 -0.56 3.78
CA TYR A 270 13.35 -1.02 2.84
C TYR A 270 13.36 -0.20 1.55
N GLY A 271 13.14 -0.85 0.42
CA GLY A 271 12.78 -0.20 -0.84
C GLY A 271 11.35 0.29 -0.81
N SER A 272 11.13 1.56 -1.17
CA SER A 272 9.79 2.08 -1.47
C SER A 272 9.75 2.47 -2.93
N VAL A 273 9.28 1.53 -3.76
CA VAL A 273 9.17 1.69 -5.22
C VAL A 273 8.25 2.85 -5.57
N GLN A 274 7.04 2.86 -4.98
CA GLN A 274 6.03 3.88 -5.20
C GLN A 274 6.56 5.29 -4.96
N ASN A 275 7.39 5.46 -3.93
CA ASN A 275 7.94 6.77 -3.56
C ASN A 275 9.36 7.01 -4.10
N ASN A 276 9.92 6.03 -4.81
CA ASN A 276 11.30 6.00 -5.28
C ASN A 276 12.29 6.43 -4.19
N ALA A 277 12.23 5.75 -3.04
CA ALA A 277 12.97 6.09 -1.83
C ALA A 277 13.44 4.84 -1.08
N LEU A 278 14.39 5.02 -0.18
CA LEU A 278 14.72 4.04 0.85
C LEU A 278 14.17 4.50 2.20
N PHE A 279 13.50 3.60 2.91
CA PHE A 279 12.99 3.82 4.25
C PHE A 279 13.87 3.09 5.26
N ILE A 280 14.32 3.79 6.28
CA ILE A 280 15.08 3.22 7.40
C ILE A 280 14.12 3.15 8.57
N SER A 281 13.61 1.95 8.85
CA SER A 281 12.52 1.73 9.79
C SER A 281 12.75 0.46 10.58
N ASP A 282 12.20 0.41 11.79
CA ASP A 282 11.83 -0.86 12.42
C ASP A 282 10.42 -1.19 11.92
N SER A 283 10.21 -2.35 11.31
CA SER A 283 8.86 -2.96 11.33
C SER A 283 8.90 -4.43 10.94
N ASP A 284 8.57 -5.27 11.90
CA ASP A 284 7.64 -6.35 11.65
C ASP A 284 6.24 -5.72 11.48
N LEU A 285 5.50 -6.09 10.42
CA LEU A 285 4.09 -5.69 10.14
C LEU A 285 3.82 -4.31 9.49
N ASN A 286 4.81 -3.65 8.89
CA ASN A 286 4.62 -2.41 8.09
C ASN A 286 4.12 -1.17 8.87
N ASP A 287 4.11 -1.22 10.20
CA ASP A 287 3.91 -0.06 11.07
C ASP A 287 5.27 0.38 11.63
N GLY A 288 5.55 1.69 11.62
CA GLY A 288 6.84 2.24 12.08
C GLY A 288 7.24 1.85 13.52
N PRO A 289 8.42 2.27 13.99
CA PRO A 289 8.97 3.61 13.77
C PRO A 289 9.85 3.77 12.52
N VAL A 290 9.60 4.85 11.76
CA VAL A 290 10.47 5.30 10.66
C VAL A 290 11.52 6.28 11.20
N PHE A 291 12.79 5.92 11.08
CA PHE A 291 13.92 6.74 11.53
C PHE A 291 14.36 7.75 10.48
N ALA A 292 14.38 7.35 9.21
CA ALA A 292 14.81 8.23 8.13
C ALA A 292 14.29 7.78 6.75
N ILE A 293 14.28 8.74 5.82
CA ILE A 293 13.92 8.54 4.41
C ILE A 293 15.00 9.12 3.50
N LEU A 294 15.37 8.35 2.47
CA LEU A 294 16.33 8.72 1.43
C LEU A 294 15.66 8.65 0.05
N PRO A 295 15.11 9.77 -0.46
CA PRO A 295 14.57 9.80 -1.83
C PRO A 295 15.68 9.65 -2.86
N LEU A 296 15.53 8.70 -3.78
CA LEU A 296 16.58 8.36 -4.75
C LEU A 296 16.66 9.33 -5.93
N ILE A 297 15.58 10.08 -6.21
CA ILE A 297 15.52 11.12 -7.26
C ILE A 297 16.54 12.24 -7.04
N ASP A 298 16.86 12.56 -5.79
CA ASP A 298 17.61 13.76 -5.44
C ASP A 298 19.12 13.52 -5.23
N LEU A 299 19.62 12.29 -5.43
CA LEU A 299 21.02 11.94 -5.14
C LEU A 299 22.05 12.59 -6.06
N ASN A 300 21.65 12.95 -7.28
CA ASN A 300 22.49 13.70 -8.22
C ASN A 300 22.45 15.22 -7.99
N SER A 301 21.66 15.69 -7.03
CA SER A 301 21.61 17.11 -6.70
C SER A 301 22.86 17.52 -5.93
N LYS A 302 23.19 18.82 -5.97
CA LYS A 302 24.32 19.37 -5.20
C LYS A 302 24.18 19.16 -3.68
N GLN A 303 22.97 18.87 -3.20
CA GLN A 303 22.67 18.60 -1.80
C GLN A 303 21.61 17.48 -1.72
N PRO A 304 22.06 16.21 -1.77
CA PRO A 304 21.15 15.08 -1.76
C PRO A 304 20.22 15.12 -0.56
N ARG A 305 18.93 14.85 -0.79
CA ARG A 305 17.92 14.95 0.25
C ARG A 305 17.97 13.75 1.19
N PHE A 306 18.02 14.06 2.48
CA PHE A 306 17.91 13.09 3.55
C PHE A 306 16.93 13.62 4.59
N TYR A 307 15.92 12.84 4.94
CA TYR A 307 14.92 13.22 5.93
C TYR A 307 15.11 12.37 7.17
N ILE A 308 15.36 13.00 8.31
CA ILE A 308 15.52 12.31 9.60
C ILE A 308 14.31 12.64 10.47
N SER A 309 13.79 11.63 11.16
CA SER A 309 12.74 11.82 12.17
C SER A 309 13.23 12.77 13.27
N ASN A 310 12.39 13.74 13.63
CA ASN A 310 12.60 14.64 14.75
C ASN A 310 12.38 13.94 16.09
N ASP A 311 11.59 12.85 16.10
CA ASP A 311 11.20 12.11 17.30
C ASP A 311 12.35 11.21 17.78
N GLU A 312 12.61 11.18 19.08
CA GLU A 312 13.81 10.52 19.66
C GLU A 312 13.96 9.05 19.26
N ASN A 313 12.85 8.34 19.06
CA ASN A 313 12.79 6.92 18.79
C ASN A 313 12.26 6.59 17.38
N GLY A 314 12.30 7.57 16.47
CA GLY A 314 11.64 7.47 15.17
C GLY A 314 10.16 7.86 15.24
N THR A 315 9.57 8.10 14.08
CA THR A 315 8.17 8.53 13.96
C THR A 315 7.31 7.32 13.67
N ASN A 316 6.34 7.02 14.54
CA ASN A 316 5.39 5.93 14.30
C ASN A 316 4.43 6.32 13.19
N ILE A 317 4.42 5.53 12.12
CA ILE A 317 3.57 5.74 10.96
C ILE A 317 2.90 4.41 10.63
N PRO A 318 1.56 4.35 10.63
CA PRO A 318 0.85 3.16 10.26
C PRO A 318 0.97 2.92 8.75
N GLU A 319 1.17 1.66 8.37
CA GLU A 319 1.29 1.18 6.99
C GLU A 319 2.26 2.04 6.17
N PHE A 320 3.46 2.36 6.69
CA PHE A 320 4.32 3.40 6.12
C PHE A 320 4.77 3.11 4.68
N GLN A 321 4.86 1.83 4.28
CA GLN A 321 5.11 1.47 2.87
C GLN A 321 3.91 1.75 1.96
N GLY A 322 2.69 1.73 2.50
CA GLY A 322 1.43 2.09 1.81
C GLY A 322 1.08 3.58 1.89
N GLN A 323 1.90 4.40 2.56
CA GLN A 323 1.79 5.85 2.55
C GLN A 323 2.54 6.45 1.35
N SER A 324 2.08 7.59 0.83
CA SER A 324 2.82 8.35 -0.20
C SER A 324 3.98 9.13 0.44
N ASP A 325 4.35 10.30 -0.09
CA ASP A 325 5.41 11.19 0.43
C ASP A 325 5.07 11.78 1.83
N PHE A 326 4.78 10.93 2.82
CA PHE A 326 4.24 11.31 4.13
C PHE A 326 5.15 12.28 4.88
N TRP A 327 6.46 12.17 4.68
CA TRP A 327 7.45 13.07 5.30
C TRP A 327 7.39 14.50 4.73
N LYS A 328 6.65 14.72 3.64
CA LYS A 328 6.42 16.04 3.03
C LYS A 328 5.00 16.56 3.30
N GLU A 329 4.07 15.70 3.71
CA GLU A 329 2.65 16.00 3.83
C GLU A 329 2.14 15.95 5.28
N LYS A 330 1.07 16.68 5.58
CA LYS A 330 0.43 16.59 6.90
C LYS A 330 -0.27 15.22 7.05
N PRO A 331 -0.31 14.64 8.26
CA PRO A 331 0.17 15.22 9.52
C PRO A 331 1.67 15.04 9.79
N TYR A 332 2.38 14.20 9.02
CA TYR A 332 3.71 13.71 9.40
C TYR A 332 4.87 14.64 9.04
N SER A 333 4.69 15.62 8.15
CA SER A 333 5.78 16.50 7.70
C SER A 333 6.48 17.28 8.82
N ALA A 334 5.78 17.60 9.91
CA ALA A 334 6.38 18.25 11.08
C ALA A 334 7.36 17.34 11.85
N HIS A 335 7.25 16.02 11.67
CA HIS A 335 8.08 15.01 12.33
C HIS A 335 9.35 14.68 11.56
N PHE A 336 9.60 15.28 10.39
CA PHE A 336 10.80 15.01 9.59
C PHE A 336 11.53 16.29 9.23
N SER A 337 12.84 16.32 9.48
CA SER A 337 13.70 17.42 9.06
C SER A 337 14.48 17.06 7.80
N TYR A 338 14.40 17.95 6.81
CA TYR A 338 15.29 17.92 5.67
C TYR A 338 16.72 18.30 6.10
N VAL A 339 17.67 17.41 5.83
CA VAL A 339 19.10 17.61 6.08
C VAL A 339 19.91 17.18 4.87
N PRO A 340 21.12 17.74 4.66
CA PRO A 340 22.01 17.27 3.62
C PRO A 340 22.50 15.85 3.95
N TYR A 341 22.39 14.95 2.98
CA TYR A 341 22.98 13.62 3.11
C TYR A 341 24.49 13.70 3.31
N GLY A 342 25.00 12.97 4.30
CA GLY A 342 26.42 12.92 4.59
C GLY A 342 26.74 12.28 5.93
N LYS A 343 28.03 11.97 6.14
CA LYS A 343 28.55 11.25 7.31
C LYS A 343 27.94 11.69 8.64
N ASN A 344 27.98 12.99 8.95
CA ASN A 344 27.53 13.50 10.24
C ASN A 344 26.04 13.20 10.50
N LYS A 345 25.21 13.31 9.45
CA LYS A 345 23.77 13.06 9.54
C LYS A 345 23.44 11.58 9.57
N ILE A 346 24.22 10.74 8.89
CA ILE A 346 24.09 9.27 9.02
C ILE A 346 24.47 8.83 10.45
N ILE A 347 25.53 9.38 11.04
CA ILE A 347 25.91 9.10 12.43
C ILE A 347 24.81 9.53 13.41
N GLU A 348 24.20 10.69 13.20
CA GLU A 348 23.06 11.16 14.00
C GLU A 348 21.87 10.18 13.94
N MET A 349 21.51 9.73 12.74
CA MET A 349 20.48 8.71 12.54
C MET A 349 20.85 7.37 13.21
N LEU A 350 22.09 6.88 13.06
CA LEU A 350 22.53 5.63 13.68
C LEU A 350 22.44 5.71 15.22
N LYS A 351 22.84 6.83 15.82
CA LYS A 351 22.67 7.07 17.27
C LYS A 351 21.21 7.04 17.70
N LYS A 352 20.30 7.52 16.85
CA LYS A 352 18.85 7.46 17.08
C LYS A 352 18.34 6.02 17.11
N ILE A 353 18.75 5.19 16.14
CA ILE A 353 18.41 3.76 16.11
C ILE A 353 18.97 3.03 17.34
N ILE A 354 20.20 3.36 17.76
CA ILE A 354 20.82 2.77 18.96
C ILE A 354 20.08 3.21 20.24
N ASN A 355 19.58 4.44 20.30
CA ASN A 355 18.73 4.86 21.42
C ASN A 355 17.43 4.06 21.46
N TYR A 356 16.80 3.84 20.30
CA TYR A 356 15.62 3.01 20.20
C TYR A 356 15.90 1.56 20.67
N MET A 357 17.01 0.95 20.23
CA MET A 357 17.45 -0.37 20.72
C MET A 357 17.52 -0.47 22.26
N SER A 358 17.89 0.63 22.93
CA SER A 358 18.02 0.64 24.39
C SER A 358 16.69 0.62 25.16
N ILE A 359 15.56 0.84 24.49
CA ILE A 359 14.23 0.86 25.10
C ILE A 359 13.32 -0.29 24.66
N ILE A 360 13.78 -1.14 23.74
CA ILE A 360 13.00 -2.30 23.27
C ILE A 360 12.85 -3.31 24.41
N GLU A 361 11.60 -3.58 24.77
CA GLU A 361 11.26 -4.64 25.71
C GLU A 361 11.02 -5.95 24.97
N PHE A 362 11.97 -6.88 25.08
CA PHE A 362 11.79 -8.24 24.54
C PHE A 362 10.82 -9.02 25.42
N LYS A 363 9.60 -9.23 24.90
CA LYS A 363 8.65 -10.16 25.54
C LYS A 363 9.12 -11.59 25.29
N PRO A 364 9.31 -12.41 26.33
CA PRO A 364 9.58 -13.83 26.11
C PRO A 364 8.42 -14.46 25.35
N PHE A 365 8.73 -15.34 24.40
CA PHE A 365 7.73 -16.09 23.66
C PHE A 365 6.91 -16.93 24.66
N THR A 366 5.65 -16.55 24.88
CA THR A 366 4.70 -17.38 25.63
C THR A 366 4.11 -18.40 24.66
N PRO A 367 4.38 -19.71 24.84
CA PRO A 367 3.91 -20.77 23.95
C PRO A 367 2.39 -20.95 23.96
#